data_AF-A0A382MA17-F1
#
_entry.id   AF-A0A382MA17-F1
#
_cell.length_a   1.000
_cell.length_b   1.000
_cell.length_c   1.000
_cell.angle_alpha   90.00
_cell.angle_beta   90.00
_cell.angle_gamma   90.00
#
_symmetry.space_group_name_H-M   'P 1'
#
loop_
_entity.id
_entity.type
_entity.pdbx_description
1 polymer ?
#
loop_
_entity_poly.entity_id
_entity_poly.type
_entity_poly.pdbx_seq_one_letter_code
_entity_poly.pdbx_strand_id
1 'polypeptide(L)'
;MSKQKKIKDYRQQFINQGYAIVENVLTTGEAKEGSAILLDKIRPESPESYAGIWGTRRQLKTPEHSIPEIARFATHPKLLEAVSHMIDGPFRLTAEPLPVVTFPGKVSGCLKDGNWRGHTDGLSRAPFLESEGKAACIWLTFADIESSGGATTLIPGSHCLIEKMAADPEFRAKSYTAEDNLDGLNWNPKEITLKAG
;
A
#
# COMPACT_ATOMS: atom_id res chain seq x y z
N MET A 1 9.49 0.74 -27.04
CA MET A 1 10.35 0.69 -25.86
C MET A 1 10.02 1.89 -24.98
N SER A 2 9.39 1.66 -23.82
CA SER A 2 9.14 2.72 -22.83
C SER A 2 10.50 3.29 -22.40
N LYS A 3 10.70 4.62 -22.48
CA LYS A 3 11.89 5.25 -21.91
C LYS A 3 11.89 4.93 -20.42
N GLN A 4 12.90 4.20 -19.96
CA GLN A 4 13.13 3.94 -18.54
C GLN A 4 13.09 5.29 -17.82
N LYS A 5 12.06 5.52 -17.00
CA LYS A 5 11.94 6.75 -16.21
C LYS A 5 13.21 6.87 -15.38
N LYS A 6 13.79 8.06 -15.32
CA LYS A 6 14.97 8.27 -14.48
C LYS A 6 14.52 8.17 -13.04
N ILE A 7 15.36 7.62 -12.17
CA ILE A 7 15.10 7.51 -10.73
C ILE A 7 14.66 8.85 -10.10
N LYS A 8 15.18 9.98 -10.58
CA LYS A 8 14.77 11.34 -10.15
C LYS A 8 13.30 11.66 -10.43
N ASP A 9 12.69 11.06 -11.44
CA ASP A 9 11.29 11.27 -11.80
C ASP A 9 10.36 10.65 -10.74
N TYR A 10 10.76 9.54 -10.12
CA TYR A 10 9.98 8.88 -9.07
C TYR A 10 9.95 9.68 -7.77
N ARG A 11 11.07 10.30 -7.37
CA ARG A 11 11.11 11.14 -6.16
C ARG A 11 10.17 12.34 -6.29
N GLN A 12 10.24 13.06 -7.41
CA GLN A 12 9.36 14.22 -7.61
C GLN A 12 7.89 13.79 -7.68
N GLN A 13 7.60 12.64 -8.30
CA GLN A 13 6.26 12.05 -8.27
C GLN A 13 5.80 11.78 -6.84
N PHE A 14 6.64 11.14 -6.01
CA PHE A 14 6.34 10.84 -4.62
C PHE A 14 6.03 12.11 -3.80
N ILE A 15 6.86 13.15 -3.94
CA ILE A 15 6.64 14.44 -3.25
C ILE A 15 5.30 15.06 -3.67
N ASN A 16 5.00 15.08 -4.96
CA ASN A 16 3.83 15.78 -5.50
C ASN A 16 2.53 15.00 -5.27
N GLN A 17 2.57 13.66 -5.36
CA GLN A 17 1.38 12.81 -5.38
C GLN A 17 1.17 12.05 -4.07
N GLY A 18 2.19 11.94 -3.21
CA GLY A 18 2.18 11.12 -2.01
C GLY A 18 2.46 9.64 -2.27
N TYR A 19 2.67 9.27 -3.54
CA TYR A 19 3.04 7.93 -3.97
C TYR A 19 3.86 7.97 -5.27
N ALA A 20 4.62 6.91 -5.52
CA ALA A 20 5.28 6.67 -6.79
C ALA A 20 5.17 5.19 -7.16
N ILE A 21 5.04 4.91 -8.45
CA ILE A 21 5.01 3.55 -8.98
C ILE A 21 6.36 3.28 -9.62
N VAL A 22 7.11 2.33 -9.05
CA VAL A 22 8.40 1.89 -9.59
C VAL A 22 8.21 0.51 -10.21
N GLU A 23 8.38 0.43 -11.52
CA GLU A 23 8.24 -0.80 -12.30
C GLU A 23 9.56 -1.58 -12.33
N ASN A 24 9.51 -2.89 -12.58
CA ASN A 24 10.70 -3.74 -12.72
C ASN A 24 11.64 -3.80 -11.49
N VAL A 25 11.05 -3.63 -10.30
CA VAL A 25 11.75 -3.85 -9.01
C VAL A 25 12.11 -5.32 -8.86
N LEU A 26 11.18 -6.21 -9.15
CA LEU A 26 11.41 -7.66 -9.24
C LEU A 26 11.62 -8.04 -10.70
N THR A 27 12.39 -9.08 -10.94
CA THR A 27 12.37 -9.79 -12.21
C THR A 27 11.07 -10.59 -12.34
N THR A 28 10.69 -10.94 -13.57
CA THR A 28 9.55 -11.85 -13.81
C THR A 28 9.71 -13.20 -13.10
N GLY A 29 10.95 -13.69 -12.92
CA GLY A 29 11.25 -14.92 -12.18
C GLY A 29 10.93 -14.79 -10.69
N GLU A 30 11.41 -13.71 -10.07
CA GLU A 30 11.15 -13.41 -8.65
C GLU A 30 9.66 -13.14 -8.39
N ALA A 31 8.99 -12.42 -9.29
CA ALA A 31 7.56 -12.18 -9.22
C ALA A 31 6.79 -13.51 -9.22
N LYS A 32 7.10 -14.42 -10.16
CA LYS A 32 6.48 -15.75 -10.23
C LYS A 32 6.75 -16.60 -9.00
N GLU A 33 7.98 -16.60 -8.50
CA GLU A 33 8.36 -17.34 -7.29
C GLU A 33 7.56 -16.85 -6.08
N GLY A 34 7.55 -15.54 -5.82
CA GLY A 34 6.81 -14.98 -4.69
C GLY A 34 5.30 -15.18 -4.81
N SER A 35 4.74 -15.08 -6.02
CA SER A 35 3.33 -15.37 -6.27
C SER A 35 2.97 -16.81 -5.94
N ALA A 36 3.80 -17.78 -6.35
CA ALA A 36 3.58 -19.20 -6.05
C ALA A 36 3.62 -19.48 -4.53
N ILE A 37 4.59 -18.90 -3.81
CA ILE A 37 4.70 -19.03 -2.35
C ILE A 37 3.46 -18.45 -1.66
N LEU A 38 3.04 -17.24 -2.05
CA LEU A 38 1.87 -16.58 -1.47
C LEU A 38 0.60 -17.41 -1.69
N LEU A 39 0.39 -17.94 -2.91
CA LEU A 39 -0.79 -18.75 -3.23
C LEU A 39 -0.78 -20.13 -2.56
N ASP A 40 0.38 -20.71 -2.29
CA ASP A 40 0.48 -21.95 -1.51
C ASP A 40 0.04 -21.73 -0.05
N LYS A 41 0.54 -20.66 0.58
CA LYS A 41 0.33 -20.39 2.02
C LYS A 41 -1.01 -19.72 2.30
N ILE A 42 -1.43 -18.79 1.47
CA ILE A 42 -2.62 -17.95 1.65
C ILE A 42 -3.64 -18.29 0.56
N ARG A 43 -4.45 -19.32 0.81
CA ARG A 43 -5.57 -19.71 -0.05
C ARG A 43 -6.88 -19.84 0.73
N PRO A 44 -8.05 -19.78 0.10
CA PRO A 44 -9.33 -19.81 0.80
C PRO A 44 -9.53 -20.99 1.74
N GLU A 45 -8.98 -22.14 1.36
CA GLU A 45 -9.09 -23.43 2.02
C GLU A 45 -8.03 -23.63 3.11
N SER A 46 -7.03 -22.75 3.19
CA SER A 46 -5.93 -22.88 4.16
C SER A 46 -6.41 -22.48 5.56
N PRO A 47 -6.21 -23.33 6.59
CA PRO A 47 -6.57 -22.99 7.97
C PRO A 47 -5.85 -21.75 8.50
N GLU A 48 -4.65 -21.45 8.00
CA GLU A 48 -3.85 -20.28 8.41
C GLU A 48 -4.24 -19.00 7.66
N SER A 49 -5.10 -19.10 6.66
CA SER A 49 -5.56 -17.97 5.84
C SER A 49 -6.78 -17.29 6.47
N TYR A 50 -6.71 -15.98 6.58
CA TYR A 50 -7.71 -15.13 7.22
C TYR A 50 -8.09 -13.95 6.33
N ALA A 51 -9.39 -13.74 6.15
CA ALA A 51 -9.94 -12.62 5.37
C ALA A 51 -10.31 -11.40 6.22
N GLY A 52 -10.62 -11.60 7.51
CA GLY A 52 -11.20 -10.57 8.38
C GLY A 52 -12.40 -9.87 7.76
N ILE A 53 -12.46 -8.55 7.91
CA ILE A 53 -13.50 -7.69 7.30
C ILE A 53 -13.26 -7.38 5.83
N TRP A 54 -12.18 -7.90 5.24
CA TRP A 54 -11.64 -7.51 3.93
C TRP A 54 -12.01 -8.47 2.78
N GLY A 55 -12.86 -9.47 3.07
CA GLY A 55 -13.51 -10.32 2.06
C GLY A 55 -12.55 -11.15 1.24
N THR A 56 -12.34 -10.71 -0.01
CA THR A 56 -11.45 -11.38 -0.97
C THR A 56 -9.97 -11.15 -0.68
N ARG A 57 -9.62 -10.12 0.09
CA ARG A 57 -8.26 -9.90 0.60
C ARG A 57 -8.00 -10.81 1.80
N ARG A 58 -6.98 -11.64 1.69
CA ARG A 58 -6.56 -12.61 2.71
C ARG A 58 -5.10 -12.39 3.13
N GLN A 59 -4.83 -12.73 4.37
CA GLN A 59 -3.50 -12.70 5.00
C GLN A 59 -3.38 -13.87 5.98
N LEU A 60 -2.23 -14.02 6.65
CA LEU A 60 -2.08 -15.03 7.70
C LEU A 60 -2.86 -14.64 8.97
N LYS A 61 -3.38 -15.65 9.69
CA LYS A 61 -4.07 -15.50 10.98
C LYS A 61 -3.19 -14.91 12.08
N THR A 62 -1.90 -15.22 12.03
CA THR A 62 -0.89 -14.73 12.96
C THR A 62 -0.10 -13.63 12.25
N PRO A 63 -0.60 -12.38 12.21
CA PRO A 63 -0.02 -11.30 11.41
C PRO A 63 1.35 -10.84 11.91
N GLU A 64 1.74 -11.26 13.12
CA GLU A 64 3.03 -10.95 13.74
C GLU A 64 4.20 -11.75 13.13
N HIS A 65 3.92 -12.71 12.25
CA HIS A 65 4.94 -13.48 11.56
C HIS A 65 4.73 -13.41 10.05
N SER A 66 5.71 -12.85 9.35
CA SER A 66 5.77 -12.92 7.89
C SER A 66 6.02 -14.36 7.40
N ILE A 67 5.90 -14.58 6.09
CA ILE A 67 6.40 -15.80 5.44
C ILE A 67 7.88 -15.56 5.16
N PRO A 68 8.85 -16.28 5.76
CA PRO A 68 10.28 -15.97 5.63
C PRO A 68 10.76 -15.83 4.17
N GLU A 69 10.24 -16.69 3.29
CA GLU A 69 10.56 -16.70 1.87
C GLU A 69 10.04 -15.46 1.13
N ILE A 70 8.99 -14.81 1.64
CA ILE A 70 8.48 -13.53 1.15
C ILE A 70 9.19 -12.36 1.85
N ALA A 71 9.43 -12.48 3.16
CA ALA A 71 10.03 -11.42 3.98
C ALA A 71 11.40 -10.99 3.46
N ARG A 72 12.17 -11.92 2.89
CA ARG A 72 13.47 -11.63 2.27
C ARG A 72 13.41 -10.55 1.17
N PHE A 73 12.26 -10.36 0.51
CA PHE A 73 12.12 -9.33 -0.52
C PHE A 73 12.06 -7.91 0.04
N ALA A 74 11.82 -7.74 1.35
CA ALA A 74 11.85 -6.42 1.99
C ALA A 74 13.25 -5.78 1.98
N THR A 75 14.29 -6.58 1.81
CA THR A 75 15.68 -6.13 1.67
C THR A 75 16.21 -6.30 0.23
N HIS A 76 15.32 -6.47 -0.75
CA HIS A 76 15.71 -6.63 -2.15
C HIS A 76 16.53 -5.42 -2.64
N PRO A 77 17.71 -5.60 -3.27
CA PRO A 77 18.63 -4.50 -3.58
C PRO A 77 17.99 -3.37 -4.41
N LYS A 78 17.24 -3.70 -5.47
CA LYS A 78 16.54 -2.68 -6.28
C LYS A 78 15.44 -1.96 -5.51
N LEU A 79 14.81 -2.63 -4.54
CA LEU A 79 13.80 -2.00 -3.70
C LEU A 79 14.48 -0.98 -2.78
N LEU A 80 15.56 -1.39 -2.12
CA LEU A 80 16.34 -0.51 -1.25
C LEU A 80 16.92 0.68 -2.01
N GLU A 81 17.42 0.47 -3.23
CA GLU A 81 17.87 1.53 -4.13
C GLU A 81 16.73 2.51 -4.42
N ALA A 82 15.56 2.02 -4.87
CA ALA A 82 14.40 2.85 -5.16
C ALA A 82 13.98 3.69 -3.95
N VAL A 83 13.91 3.08 -2.76
CA VAL A 83 13.58 3.76 -1.50
C VAL A 83 14.63 4.82 -1.17
N SER A 84 15.92 4.50 -1.27
CA SER A 84 17.01 5.45 -0.96
C SER A 84 16.99 6.72 -1.81
N HIS A 85 16.35 6.67 -2.98
CA HIS A 85 16.16 7.82 -3.83
C HIS A 85 14.86 8.59 -3.56
N MET A 86 13.88 7.96 -2.92
CA MET A 86 12.58 8.58 -2.60
C MET A 86 12.60 9.33 -1.26
N ILE A 87 13.32 8.83 -0.26
CA ILE A 87 13.36 9.40 1.09
C ILE A 87 14.72 10.01 1.41
N ASP A 88 14.71 10.99 2.33
CA ASP A 88 15.94 11.65 2.78
C ASP A 88 16.55 10.93 3.98
N GLY A 89 17.86 10.68 3.88
CA GLY A 89 18.65 10.12 4.96
C GLY A 89 18.49 8.61 5.15
N PRO A 90 19.08 8.07 6.23
CA PRO A 90 18.99 6.66 6.56
C PRO A 90 17.55 6.22 6.88
N PHE A 91 17.23 4.98 6.55
CA PHE A 91 15.93 4.38 6.84
C PHE A 91 16.07 2.97 7.40
N ARG A 92 15.00 2.53 8.04
CA ARG A 92 14.88 1.18 8.59
C ARG A 92 13.48 0.65 8.33
N LEU A 93 13.38 -0.67 8.22
CA LEU A 93 12.09 -1.35 8.28
C LEU A 93 11.52 -1.21 9.71
N THR A 94 10.28 -0.75 9.83
CA THR A 94 9.64 -0.52 11.13
C THR A 94 8.67 -1.64 11.54
N ALA A 95 8.29 -2.50 10.60
CA ALA A 95 7.38 -3.62 10.82
C ALA A 95 7.73 -4.78 9.88
N GLU A 96 7.43 -6.01 10.29
CA GLU A 96 7.59 -7.15 9.38
C GLU A 96 6.69 -7.02 8.13
N PRO A 97 7.15 -7.51 6.96
CA PRO A 97 6.34 -7.47 5.76
C PRO A 97 5.06 -8.29 5.93
N LEU A 98 3.91 -7.69 5.65
CA LEU A 98 2.62 -8.35 5.75
C LEU A 98 2.26 -9.03 4.41
N PRO A 99 2.32 -10.36 4.29
CA PRO A 99 1.94 -11.06 3.07
C PRO A 99 0.42 -11.03 2.88
N VAL A 100 -0.02 -10.69 1.67
CA VAL A 100 -1.44 -10.54 1.33
C VAL A 100 -1.69 -11.17 -0.04
N VAL A 101 -2.84 -11.83 -0.18
CA VAL A 101 -3.38 -12.29 -1.46
C VAL A 101 -4.80 -11.78 -1.61
N THR A 102 -5.09 -11.15 -2.74
CA THR A 102 -6.45 -10.72 -3.10
C THR A 102 -6.99 -11.65 -4.18
N PHE A 103 -8.10 -12.33 -3.90
CA PHE A 103 -8.76 -13.22 -4.85
C PHE A 103 -9.83 -12.49 -5.66
N PRO A 104 -10.19 -12.98 -6.86
CA PRO A 104 -11.36 -12.50 -7.57
C PRO A 104 -12.64 -12.69 -6.73
N GLY A 105 -13.56 -11.73 -6.79
CA GLY A 105 -14.85 -11.79 -6.10
C GLY A 105 -15.33 -10.43 -5.61
N LYS A 106 -16.42 -10.42 -4.85
CA LYS A 106 -16.96 -9.18 -4.28
C LYS A 106 -15.99 -8.65 -3.21
N VAL A 107 -15.36 -7.53 -3.50
CA VAL A 107 -14.57 -6.78 -2.53
C VAL A 107 -15.51 -6.38 -1.39
N SER A 108 -15.25 -6.89 -0.19
CA SER A 108 -15.90 -6.42 1.02
C SER A 108 -14.82 -5.80 1.88
N GLY A 109 -14.87 -4.49 2.07
CA GLY A 109 -13.86 -3.75 2.81
C GLY A 109 -14.15 -2.28 2.61
N CYS A 110 -14.31 -1.54 3.70
CA CYS A 110 -14.64 -0.12 3.70
C CYS A 110 -16.00 0.29 3.11
N LEU A 111 -16.93 -0.62 2.82
CA LEU A 111 -18.31 -0.27 2.45
C LEU A 111 -19.21 -0.40 3.68
N LYS A 112 -19.39 0.68 4.45
CA LYS A 112 -20.61 0.83 5.23
C LYS A 112 -21.62 1.51 4.30
N ASP A 113 -22.75 0.86 4.05
CA ASP A 113 -23.85 1.39 3.23
C ASP A 113 -23.50 1.66 1.75
N GLY A 114 -22.43 1.05 1.23
CA GLY A 114 -22.02 1.19 -0.19
C GLY A 114 -21.09 2.38 -0.48
N ASN A 115 -20.71 3.17 0.54
CA ASN A 115 -19.80 4.29 0.38
C ASN A 115 -18.35 3.90 0.73
N TRP A 116 -17.40 4.36 -0.08
CA TRP A 116 -15.96 4.20 0.12
C TRP A 116 -15.50 4.84 1.44
N ARG A 117 -14.92 4.07 2.36
CA ARG A 117 -14.10 4.61 3.46
C ARG A 117 -12.62 4.56 3.12
N GLY A 118 -12.05 5.72 2.82
CA GLY A 118 -10.60 5.89 2.76
C GLY A 118 -9.96 5.68 4.14
N HIS A 119 -8.67 5.37 4.17
CA HIS A 119 -7.86 5.42 5.38
C HIS A 119 -6.46 5.93 5.04
N THR A 120 -5.67 6.22 6.07
CA THR A 120 -4.23 6.50 5.95
C THR A 120 -3.49 5.64 6.97
N ASP A 121 -2.37 5.06 6.55
CA ASP A 121 -1.46 4.30 7.43
C ASP A 121 -0.54 5.23 8.23
N GLY A 122 -0.45 6.51 7.86
CA GLY A 122 0.48 7.47 8.45
C GLY A 122 0.05 8.06 9.80
N LEU A 123 -1.16 7.70 10.28
CA LEU A 123 -1.72 8.18 11.54
C LEU A 123 -2.00 7.01 12.48
N SER A 124 -1.54 7.11 13.72
CA SER A 124 -1.77 6.07 14.71
C SER A 124 -3.18 6.18 15.29
N ARG A 125 -3.75 5.08 15.83
CA ARG A 125 -5.05 5.15 16.54
C ARG A 125 -4.97 5.96 17.85
N ALA A 126 -3.77 6.15 18.38
CA ALA A 126 -3.51 7.06 19.49
C ALA A 126 -3.19 8.47 18.95
N PRO A 127 -3.77 9.55 19.50
CA PRO A 127 -3.43 10.90 19.09
C PRO A 127 -1.93 11.19 19.31
N PHE A 128 -1.28 11.78 18.31
CA PHE A 128 0.03 12.44 18.41
C PHE A 128 1.20 11.56 18.85
N LEU A 129 1.56 10.57 18.03
CA LEU A 129 2.92 10.03 18.10
C LEU A 129 3.88 10.94 17.34
N GLU A 130 5.07 11.20 17.88
CA GLU A 130 6.12 11.98 17.19
C GLU A 130 6.51 11.38 15.82
N SER A 131 6.10 10.14 15.53
CA SER A 131 6.35 9.42 14.28
C SER A 131 5.26 9.59 13.21
N GLU A 132 4.15 10.29 13.48
CA GLU A 132 3.10 10.52 12.48
C GLU A 132 3.66 11.25 11.24
N GLY A 133 3.30 10.75 10.06
CA GLY A 133 3.81 11.28 8.78
C GLY A 133 5.30 11.02 8.48
N LYS A 134 6.03 10.29 9.36
CA LYS A 134 7.46 9.98 9.15
C LYS A 134 7.72 8.59 8.54
N ALA A 135 6.66 7.85 8.23
CA ALA A 135 6.75 6.52 7.62
C ALA A 135 6.22 6.56 6.18
N ALA A 136 6.83 5.74 5.33
CA ALA A 136 6.34 5.46 3.98
C ALA A 136 5.99 3.96 3.89
N CYS A 137 4.82 3.65 3.34
CA CYS A 137 4.43 2.27 3.06
C CYS A 137 5.01 1.84 1.72
N ILE A 138 5.50 0.59 1.66
CA ILE A 138 5.93 -0.06 0.43
C ILE A 138 4.94 -1.15 0.10
N TRP A 139 4.37 -1.12 -1.10
CA TRP A 139 3.53 -2.19 -1.62
C TRP A 139 4.26 -2.89 -2.76
N LEU A 140 4.86 -4.04 -2.46
CA LEU A 140 5.57 -4.87 -3.44
C LEU A 140 4.62 -5.92 -3.99
N THR A 141 4.38 -5.91 -5.30
CA THR A 141 3.49 -6.87 -5.96
C THR A 141 4.27 -7.98 -6.66
N PHE A 142 3.71 -9.20 -6.57
CA PHE A 142 4.22 -10.40 -7.23
C PHE A 142 3.33 -10.84 -8.42
N ALA A 143 2.18 -10.19 -8.61
CA ALA A 143 1.22 -10.51 -9.66
C ALA A 143 0.74 -9.24 -10.36
N ASP A 144 0.21 -9.40 -11.57
CA ASP A 144 -0.43 -8.31 -12.31
C ASP A 144 -1.57 -7.70 -11.49
N ILE A 145 -1.68 -6.37 -11.55
CA ILE A 145 -2.77 -5.61 -10.97
C ILE A 145 -3.59 -5.06 -12.13
N GLU A 146 -4.72 -5.70 -12.38
CA GLU A 146 -5.67 -5.31 -13.42
C GLU A 146 -6.74 -4.35 -12.87
N SER A 147 -7.25 -3.46 -13.72
CA SER A 147 -8.40 -2.63 -13.38
C SER A 147 -9.62 -3.54 -13.24
N SER A 148 -10.04 -3.73 -11.99
CA SER A 148 -11.03 -4.75 -11.62
C SER A 148 -11.91 -4.32 -10.45
N GLY A 149 -11.72 -3.10 -9.92
CA GLY A 149 -12.43 -2.60 -8.74
C GLY A 149 -11.89 -3.12 -7.41
N GLY A 150 -10.83 -3.95 -7.42
CA GLY A 150 -10.17 -4.47 -6.22
C GLY A 150 -8.71 -4.05 -6.07
N ALA A 151 -8.18 -3.27 -7.02
CA ALA A 151 -6.84 -2.71 -6.91
C ALA A 151 -6.82 -1.56 -5.89
N THR A 152 -5.63 -1.28 -5.33
CA THR A 152 -5.46 -0.13 -4.46
C THR A 152 -5.81 1.15 -5.21
N THR A 153 -6.64 1.98 -4.59
CA THR A 153 -6.99 3.31 -5.10
C THR A 153 -6.37 4.35 -4.19
N LEU A 154 -5.61 5.28 -4.76
CA LEU A 154 -4.94 6.37 -4.04
C LEU A 154 -5.52 7.72 -4.45
N ILE A 155 -5.50 8.69 -3.54
CA ILE A 155 -5.92 10.06 -3.84
C ILE A 155 -4.65 10.92 -3.92
N PRO A 156 -4.22 11.34 -5.12
CA PRO A 156 -3.00 12.12 -5.26
C PRO A 156 -3.03 13.40 -4.42
N GLY A 157 -1.95 13.65 -3.66
CA GLY A 157 -1.80 14.84 -2.83
C GLY A 157 -2.46 14.76 -1.45
N SER A 158 -3.16 13.68 -1.12
CA SER A 158 -3.82 13.54 0.19
C SER A 158 -2.83 13.45 1.36
N HIS A 159 -1.56 13.11 1.11
CA HIS A 159 -0.50 13.06 2.13
C HIS A 159 -0.19 14.44 2.72
N CYS A 160 -0.41 15.53 1.98
CA CYS A 160 -0.24 16.90 2.47
C CYS A 160 -1.19 17.27 3.61
N LEU A 161 -2.25 16.47 3.82
CA LEU A 161 -3.21 16.68 4.90
C LEU A 161 -2.79 16.02 6.22
N ILE A 162 -1.74 15.19 6.24
CA ILE A 162 -1.34 14.42 7.43
C ILE A 162 -1.05 15.34 8.63
N GLU A 163 -0.31 16.44 8.44
CA GLU A 163 -0.01 17.39 9.52
C GLU A 163 -1.28 18.04 10.09
N LYS A 164 -2.23 18.41 9.22
CA LYS A 164 -3.52 18.95 9.63
C LYS A 164 -4.37 17.90 10.35
N MET A 165 -4.40 16.67 9.87
CA MET A 165 -5.10 15.55 10.52
C MET A 165 -4.48 15.18 11.87
N ALA A 166 -3.16 15.33 12.02
CA ALA A 166 -2.49 15.16 13.31
C ALA A 166 -2.94 16.29 14.26
N ALA A 167 -2.84 17.55 13.85
CA ALA A 167 -3.15 18.73 14.68
C ALA A 167 -4.63 18.92 15.03
N ASP A 168 -5.56 18.45 14.18
CA ASP A 168 -7.00 18.68 14.30
C ASP A 168 -7.77 17.34 14.28
N PRO A 169 -8.13 16.79 15.46
CA PRO A 169 -8.91 15.56 15.58
C PRO A 169 -10.30 15.62 14.93
N GLU A 170 -10.92 16.80 14.84
CA GLU A 170 -12.24 16.96 14.22
C GLU A 170 -12.12 16.87 12.69
N PHE A 171 -11.12 17.56 12.12
CA PHE A 171 -10.76 17.42 10.70
C PHE A 171 -10.40 15.98 10.36
N ARG A 172 -9.63 15.31 11.23
CA ARG A 172 -9.29 13.89 11.09
C ARG A 172 -10.54 13.01 11.04
N ALA A 173 -11.49 13.18 11.96
CA ALA A 173 -12.71 12.37 11.97
C ALA A 173 -13.53 12.54 10.67
N LYS A 174 -13.63 13.77 10.15
CA LYS A 174 -14.31 14.10 8.88
C LYS A 174 -13.62 13.50 7.65
N SER A 175 -12.28 13.37 7.70
CA SER A 175 -11.49 12.86 6.57
C SER A 175 -11.75 11.40 6.18
N TYR A 176 -12.27 10.59 7.11
CA TYR A 176 -12.54 9.17 6.89
C TYR A 176 -13.97 8.87 6.44
N THR A 177 -14.88 9.85 6.47
CA THR A 177 -16.30 9.65 6.18
C THR A 177 -16.71 10.14 4.79
N ALA A 178 -15.88 10.94 4.12
CA ALA A 178 -15.95 11.29 2.69
C ALA A 178 -17.38 11.56 2.15
N GLU A 179 -18.22 12.24 2.94
CA GLU A 179 -19.51 12.76 2.45
C GLU A 179 -19.30 14.08 1.66
N ASP A 180 -18.18 14.77 1.89
CA ASP A 180 -17.78 15.99 1.18
C ASP A 180 -16.29 15.94 0.80
N ASN A 181 -15.92 16.60 -0.31
CA ASN A 181 -14.51 16.83 -0.66
C ASN A 181 -13.79 17.49 0.52
N LEU A 182 -12.67 16.92 0.97
CA LEU A 182 -11.88 17.54 2.03
C LEU A 182 -11.37 18.90 1.56
N ASP A 183 -11.60 19.94 2.37
CA ASP A 183 -11.10 21.29 2.09
C ASP A 183 -9.58 21.26 1.82
N GLY A 184 -9.20 21.70 0.61
CA GLY A 184 -7.82 21.71 0.15
C GLY A 184 -7.37 20.46 -0.61
N LEU A 185 -8.24 19.48 -0.85
CA LEU A 185 -7.95 18.28 -1.63
C LEU A 185 -8.79 18.22 -2.90
N ASN A 186 -8.13 18.05 -4.04
CA ASN A 186 -8.81 17.68 -5.28
C ASN A 186 -9.13 16.17 -5.24
N TRP A 187 -10.39 15.83 -4.98
CA TRP A 187 -10.83 14.44 -4.92
C TRP A 187 -10.83 13.80 -6.32
N ASN A 188 -9.73 13.13 -6.66
CA ASN A 188 -9.54 12.45 -7.95
C ASN A 188 -8.90 11.08 -7.71
N PRO A 189 -9.64 10.11 -7.15
CA PRO A 189 -9.11 8.78 -6.86
C PRO A 189 -8.54 8.11 -8.12
N LYS A 190 -7.35 7.51 -7.98
CA LYS A 190 -6.64 6.77 -9.02
C LYS A 190 -6.50 5.31 -8.62
N GLU A 191 -7.19 4.43 -9.34
CA GLU A 191 -6.95 2.99 -9.26
C GLU A 191 -5.58 2.69 -9.86
N ILE A 192 -4.77 1.91 -9.13
CA ILE A 192 -3.42 1.55 -9.55
C ILE A 192 -3.48 0.27 -10.39
N THR A 193 -2.88 0.30 -11.58
CA THR A 193 -2.68 -0.88 -12.43
C THR A 193 -1.19 -1.07 -12.74
N LEU A 194 -0.74 -2.31 -12.81
CA LEU A 194 0.68 -2.65 -13.00
C LEU A 194 0.83 -4.07 -13.58
N LYS A 195 1.87 -4.28 -14.37
CA LYS A 195 2.37 -5.62 -14.72
C LYS A 195 3.49 -6.05 -13.77
N ALA A 196 3.44 -7.30 -13.31
CA ALA A 196 4.47 -7.85 -12.44
C ALA A 196 5.70 -8.31 -13.23
N GLY A 197 6.88 -8.02 -12.69
CA GLY A 197 8.16 -8.23 -13.37
C GLY A 197 8.46 -7.08 -14.30
#